data_AF-A0AAV3XLI1-F1
#
_entry.id   AF-A0AAV3XLI1-F1
#
_cell.length_a   1.000
_cell.length_b   1.000
_cell.length_c   1.000
_cell.angle_alpha   90.00
_cell.angle_beta   90.00
_cell.angle_gamma   90.00
#
_symmetry.space_group_name_H-M   'P 1'
#
loop_
_entity.id
_entity.type
_entity.pdbx_description
1 polymer ?
#
loop_
_entity_poly.entity_id
_entity_poly.type
_entity_poly.pdbx_seq_one_letter_code
_entity_poly.pdbx_strand_id
1 'polypeptide(L)' 'MQAQFIRFLQEDMEIGAAEIAFAQRLLDKLMPQQSVQDSNLLATILWQYGLVNLKQLDRMFDWLETA' A
#
# COMPACT_ATOMS: atom_id res chain seq x y z
N MET A 1 -6.50 1.33 -11.22
CA MET A 1 -5.78 0.44 -10.28
C MET A 1 -5.35 1.17 -9.01
N GLN A 2 -4.38 2.10 -9.01
CA GLN A 2 -3.89 2.66 -7.74
C GLN A 2 -5.00 3.33 -6.87
N ALA A 3 -5.84 4.19 -7.46
CA ALA A 3 -6.91 4.85 -6.70
C ALA A 3 -7.94 3.88 -6.09
N GLN A 4 -8.16 2.72 -6.73
CA GLN A 4 -9.02 1.66 -6.21
C GLN A 4 -8.33 0.91 -5.06
N PHE A 5 -7.02 0.67 -5.19
CA PHE A 5 -6.23 0.07 -4.12
C PHE A 5 -6.23 0.96 -2.87
N ILE A 6 -5.99 2.26 -3.02
CA ILE A 6 -6.05 3.20 -1.89
C ILE A 6 -7.41 3.19 -1.20
N ARG A 7 -8.52 3.11 -1.95
CA ARG A 7 -9.85 2.98 -1.37
C ARG A 7 -10.00 1.67 -0.61
N PHE A 8 -9.59 0.54 -1.18
CA PHE A 8 -9.57 -0.74 -0.49
C PHE A 8 -8.75 -0.68 0.82
N LEU A 9 -7.58 -0.04 0.81
CA LEU A 9 -6.77 0.15 2.03
C LEU A 9 -7.54 0.92 3.11
N GLN A 10 -8.27 1.97 2.73
CA GLN A 10 -9.00 2.83 3.65
C GLN A 10 -10.32 2.21 4.14
N GLU A 11 -11.07 1.58 3.25
CA GLU A 11 -12.44 1.10 3.52
C GLU A 11 -12.45 -0.35 4.02
N ASP A 12 -11.76 -1.26 3.34
CA ASP A 12 -11.77 -2.70 3.66
C ASP A 12 -10.75 -3.13 4.70
N MET A 13 -9.66 -2.37 4.82
CA MET A 13 -8.54 -2.67 5.72
C MET A 13 -8.38 -1.67 6.86
N GLU A 14 -9.21 -0.62 6.88
CA GLU A 14 -9.23 0.41 7.93
C GLU A 14 -7.87 1.10 8.15
N ILE A 15 -7.03 1.15 7.11
CA ILE A 15 -5.73 1.83 7.17
C ILE A 15 -5.95 3.33 7.09
N GLY A 16 -5.40 4.06 8.06
CA GLY A 16 -5.50 5.51 8.09
C GLY A 16 -4.82 6.17 6.89
N ALA A 17 -5.39 7.30 6.47
CA ALA A 17 -4.82 8.10 5.37
C ALA A 17 -3.40 8.59 5.69
N ALA A 18 -3.05 8.74 6.96
CA ALA A 18 -1.72 9.16 7.41
C ALA A 18 -0.67 8.07 7.15
N GLU A 19 -1.00 6.81 7.44
CA GLU A 19 -0.14 5.64 7.19
C GLU A 19 0.11 5.44 5.69
N ILE A 20 -0.95 5.57 4.88
CA ILE A 20 -0.85 5.49 3.42
C ILE A 20 0.04 6.62 2.88
N ALA A 21 -0.19 7.86 3.33
CA ALA A 21 0.61 9.00 2.90
C ALA A 21 2.08 8.88 3.34
N PHE A 22 2.34 8.33 4.52
CA PHE A 22 3.69 8.03 5.00
C PHE A 22 4.39 7.04 4.06
N ALA A 23 3.73 5.93 3.73
CA ALA A 23 4.28 4.90 2.85
C ALA A 23 4.54 5.44 1.42
N GLN A 24 3.64 6.24 0.86
CA GLN A 24 3.82 6.88 -0.45
C GLN A 24 5.00 7.85 -0.48
N ARG A 25 5.16 8.68 0.55
CA ARG A 25 6.30 9.60 0.68
C ARG A 25 7.62 8.86 0.81
N LEU A 26 7.62 7.73 1.50
CA LEU A 26 8.80 6.90 1.63
C LEU A 26 9.17 6.27 0.28
N LEU A 27 8.19 5.77 -0.47
CA LEU A 27 8.39 5.23 -1.80
C LEU A 27 9.03 6.26 -2.75
N ASP A 28 8.51 7.49 -2.76
CA ASP A 28 9.04 8.61 -3.52
C ASP A 28 10.53 8.91 -3.18
N LYS A 29 10.89 8.81 -1.89
CA LYS A 29 12.27 9.03 -1.42
C LYS A 29 13.22 7.88 -1.73
N LEU A 30 12.77 6.63 -1.55
CA LEU A 30 13.61 5.45 -1.72
C LEU A 30 13.79 5.08 -3.19
N MET A 31 12.79 5.38 -4.01
CA MET A 31 12.75 5.00 -5.41
C MET A 31 12.18 6.13 -6.28
N PRO A 32 12.90 7.27 -6.44
CA PRO A 32 12.40 8.44 -7.16
C PRO A 32 12.16 8.21 -8.66
N GLN A 33 12.69 7.11 -9.22
CA GLN A 33 12.45 6.70 -10.61
C GLN A 33 11.32 5.67 -10.75
N GLN A 34 10.86 5.06 -9.66
CA GLN A 34 9.67 4.23 -9.68
C GLN A 34 8.44 5.12 -9.50
N SER A 35 7.37 4.80 -10.23
CA SER A 35 6.11 5.49 -10.04
C SER A 35 5.62 5.27 -8.61
N VAL A 36 5.31 6.35 -7.89
CA VAL A 36 4.55 6.32 -6.62
C VAL A 36 3.22 5.55 -6.75
N GLN A 37 2.85 5.19 -7.99
CA GLN A 37 1.69 4.39 -8.33
C GLN A 37 1.85 2.87 -8.24
N ASP A 38 3.04 2.38 -7.87
CA ASP A 38 3.24 0.94 -7.71
C ASP A 38 2.58 0.43 -6.41
N SER A 39 1.45 -0.25 -6.58
CA SER A 39 0.61 -0.74 -5.49
C SER A 39 1.24 -1.93 -4.77
N ASN A 40 2.07 -2.72 -5.46
CA ASN A 40 2.82 -3.83 -4.86
C ASN A 40 3.91 -3.30 -3.92
N LEU A 41 4.63 -2.26 -4.38
CA LEU A 41 5.63 -1.60 -3.55
C LEU A 41 5.00 -0.91 -2.34
N LEU A 42 3.86 -0.23 -2.52
CA LEU A 42 3.12 0.36 -1.42
C LEU A 42 2.73 -0.68 -0.36
N ALA A 43 2.21 -1.84 -0.79
CA ALA A 43 1.85 -2.92 0.12
C ALA A 43 3.06 -3.44 0.91
N THR A 44 4.19 -3.61 0.22
CA THR A 44 5.46 -4.05 0.81
C THR A 44 5.98 -3.05 1.84
N ILE A 45 5.91 -1.74 1.56
CA ILE A 45 6.34 -0.68 2.49
C ILE A 45 5.46 -0.68 3.74
N LEU A 46 4.13 -0.77 3.59
CA LEU A 46 3.22 -0.81 4.73
C LEU A 46 3.55 -1.98 5.67
N TRP A 47 3.90 -3.15 5.12
CA TRP A 47 4.29 -4.31 5.93
C TRP A 47 5.67 -4.14 6.58
N GLN A 48 6.66 -3.66 5.83
CA GLN A 48 8.02 -3.51 6.32
C GLN A 48 8.12 -2.54 7.52
N TYR A 49 7.20 -1.58 7.61
CA TYR A 49 7.10 -0.64 8.72
C TYR A 49 6.13 -1.06 9.82
N GLY A 50 5.53 -2.25 9.72
CA GLY A 50 4.59 -2.78 10.71
C GLY A 50 3.24 -2.07 10.74
N LEU A 51 2.91 -1.32 9.69
CA LEU A 51 1.61 -0.64 9.53
C LEU A 51 0.51 -1.63 9.15
N VAL A 52 0.90 -2.77 8.57
CA VAL A 52 0.03 -3.93 8.34
C VAL A 52 0.69 -5.21 8.82
N ASN A 53 -0.12 -6.17 9.23
CA ASN A 53 0.36 -7.52 9.55
C ASN A 53 0.40 -8.42 8.30
N LEU A 54 1.01 -9.61 8.43
CA LEU A 54 1.15 -10.54 7.31
C LEU A 54 -0.19 -10.99 6.71
N LYS A 55 -1.26 -11.12 7.50
CA LYS A 55 -2.59 -11.49 6.98
C LYS A 55 -3.22 -10.37 6.16
N GLN A 56 -3.02 -9.12 6.57
CA GLN A 56 -3.45 -7.95 5.80
C GLN A 56 -2.65 -7.82 4.52
N LEU A 57 -1.34 -8.08 4.57
CA LEU A 57 -0.47 -8.10 3.38
C LEU A 57 -0.94 -9.14 2.37
N ASP A 58 -1.22 -10.36 2.83
CA ASP A 58 -1.75 -11.45 1.99
C ASP A 58 -3.04 -11.01 1.28
N ARG A 59 -4.00 -10.43 2.03
CA ARG A 59 -5.25 -9.88 1.50
C ARG A 59 -5.03 -8.74 0.49
N MET A 60 -3.99 -7.92 0.66
CA MET A 60 -3.64 -6.86 -0.30
C MET A 60 -3.20 -7.46 -1.63
N PHE A 61 -2.36 -8.49 -1.59
CA PHE A 61 -1.88 -9.15 -2.81
C PHE A 61 -3.00 -9.91 -3.51
N ASP A 62 -3.85 -10.64 -2.77
CA ASP A 62 -5.06 -11.27 -3.32
C ASP A 62 -5.95 -10.25 -4.05
N TRP A 63 -6.14 -9.07 -3.46
CA TRP A 63 -6.92 -8.01 -4.10
C TRP A 63 -6.23 -7.47 -5.36
N LEU A 64 -4.90 -7.28 -5.31
CA LEU A 64 -4.11 -6.78 -6.44
C LEU A 64 -4.06 -7.76 -7.62
N GLU A 65 -4.17 -9.07 -7.36
CA GLU A 65 -4.27 -10.09 -8.42
C GLU A 65 -5.66 -10.19 -9.04
N THR A 66 -6.71 -9.72 -8.34
CA THR A 66 -8.10 -9.87 -8.76
C THR A 66 -8.73 -8.60 -9.36
N ALA A 67 -8.06 -7.44 -9.27
CA ALA A 67 -8.55 -6.12 -9.71
C ALA A 67 -7.93 -5.63 -11.04
#